data_AF-A0A3F2UZD1-F1
#
_entry.id   AF-A0A3F2UZD1-F1
#
_cell.length_a   1.000
_cell.length_b   1.000
_cell.length_c   1.000
_cell.angle_alpha   90.00
_cell.angle_beta   90.00
_cell.angle_gamma   90.00
#
_symmetry.space_group_name_H-M   'P 1'
#
loop_
_entity.id
_entity.type
_entity.pdbx_description
1 polymer ?
#
loop_
_entity_poly.entity_id
_entity_poly.type
_entity_poly.pdbx_seq_one_letter_code
_entity_poly.pdbx_strand_id
1 'polypeptide(L)'
;MRAEWYTGKVALEVDLAQQHPCEADDMQTFISDQEKRARKHFVEEALANSRIEGHVPSKADVADWNAYVNGVQTLDETEGRIVQRALQGD
;
A
#
# COMPACT_ATOMS: atom_id res chain seq x y z
N MET A 1 18.23 4.54 28.39
CA MET A 1 17.07 4.84 27.52
C MET A 1 16.88 3.63 26.62
N ARG A 2 15.72 2.95 26.68
CA ARG A 2 15.44 1.79 25.82
C ARG A 2 14.82 2.31 24.52
N ALA A 3 15.49 2.11 23.40
CA ALA A 3 14.86 2.21 22.09
C ALA A 3 13.95 1.00 21.94
N GLU A 4 12.64 1.21 22.02
CA GLU A 4 11.64 0.17 21.77
C GLU A 4 11.57 -0.04 20.26
N TRP A 5 12.25 -1.07 19.77
CA TRP A 5 12.14 -1.50 18.37
C TRP A 5 10.76 -2.12 18.17
N TYR A 6 9.85 -1.39 17.53
CA TYR A 6 8.54 -1.92 17.18
C TYR A 6 8.70 -2.95 16.05
N THR A 7 8.87 -4.23 16.41
CA THR A 7 8.88 -5.38 15.47
C THR A 7 7.47 -5.71 14.98
N GLY A 8 6.67 -4.69 14.66
CA GLY A 8 5.36 -4.89 14.06
C GLY A 8 5.55 -5.41 12.65
N LYS A 9 5.04 -6.61 12.34
CA LYS A 9 4.88 -7.05 10.95
C LYS A 9 3.94 -6.07 10.26
N VAL A 10 4.51 -5.10 9.55
CA VAL A 10 3.76 -4.28 8.61
C VAL A 10 3.46 -5.19 7.43
N ALA A 11 2.25 -5.75 7.42
CA ALA A 11 1.75 -6.62 6.37
C ALA A 11 0.79 -5.81 5.51
N LEU A 12 0.96 -5.89 4.19
CA LEU A 12 -0.06 -5.39 3.26
C LEU A 12 -1.23 -6.37 3.26
N GLU A 13 -2.44 -5.83 3.34
CA GLU A 13 -3.67 -6.59 3.33
C GLU A 13 -4.29 -6.47 1.93
N VAL A 14 -4.46 -7.61 1.25
CA VAL A 14 -5.19 -7.66 -0.01
C VAL A 14 -6.61 -8.04 0.31
N ASP A 15 -7.54 -7.14 0.04
CA ASP A 15 -8.97 -7.43 0.13
C ASP A 15 -9.40 -8.18 -1.13
N LEU A 16 -9.45 -9.51 -1.00
CA LEU A 16 -9.99 -10.43 -1.98
C LEU A 16 -11.49 -10.61 -1.70
N ALA A 17 -12.29 -9.59 -1.99
CA ALA A 17 -13.74 -9.73 -1.95
C ALA A 17 -14.19 -10.85 -2.91
N GLN A 18 -14.98 -11.80 -2.39
CA GLN A 18 -15.55 -12.90 -3.16
C GLN A 18 -16.29 -12.36 -4.40
N GLN A 19 -15.98 -12.96 -5.55
CA GLN A 19 -16.60 -12.69 -6.83
C GLN A 19 -18.12 -12.79 -6.72
N HIS A 20 -18.82 -11.65 -6.68
CA HIS A 20 -20.25 -11.61 -6.92
C HIS A 20 -20.49 -11.51 -8.43
N PRO A 21 -21.46 -12.26 -8.98
CA PRO A 21 -21.76 -12.25 -10.40
C PRO A 21 -22.21 -10.85 -10.82
N CYS A 22 -21.62 -10.41 -11.93
CA CYS A 22 -21.83 -9.17 -12.64
C CYS A 22 -23.28 -8.64 -12.65
N GLU A 23 -23.48 -7.45 -12.08
CA GLU A 23 -24.46 -6.49 -12.60
C GLU A 23 -23.77 -5.12 -12.70
N ALA A 24 -23.90 -4.50 -13.88
CA ALA A 24 -23.23 -3.28 -14.26
C ALA A 24 -23.94 -2.06 -13.66
N ASP A 25 -23.21 -1.18 -12.97
CA ASP A 25 -23.26 0.28 -13.09
C ASP A 25 -22.51 0.90 -11.90
N ASP A 26 -21.19 1.04 -12.02
CA ASP A 26 -20.41 2.13 -11.43
C ASP A 26 -18.98 1.97 -11.93
N MET A 27 -18.41 3.01 -12.55
CA MET A 27 -17.01 3.02 -13.01
C MET A 27 -16.03 3.10 -11.83
N GLN A 28 -16.17 2.21 -10.84
CA GLN A 28 -15.08 1.88 -9.95
C GLN A 28 -14.15 0.99 -10.77
N THR A 29 -12.96 1.48 -11.11
CA THR A 29 -11.92 0.71 -11.80
C THR A 29 -11.57 -0.52 -10.98
N PHE A 30 -12.31 -1.60 -11.19
CA PHE A 30 -12.16 -2.84 -10.47
C PHE A 30 -10.90 -3.53 -11.01
N ILE A 31 -9.78 -3.37 -10.30
CA ILE A 31 -8.55 -4.07 -10.66
C ILE A 31 -8.70 -5.56 -10.32
N SER A 32 -8.19 -6.42 -11.20
CA SER A 32 -8.28 -7.87 -11.02
C SER A 32 -7.49 -8.36 -9.81
N ASP A 33 -7.85 -9.53 -9.28
CA ASP A 33 -7.06 -10.15 -8.19
C ASP A 33 -5.61 -10.44 -8.60
N GLN A 34 -5.37 -10.69 -9.88
CA GLN A 34 -4.02 -10.87 -10.41
C GLN A 34 -3.22 -9.57 -10.32
N GLU A 35 -3.83 -8.44 -10.69
CA GLU A 35 -3.24 -7.11 -10.56
C GLU A 35 -3.00 -6.75 -9.09
N LYS A 36 -3.97 -6.98 -8.19
CA LYS A 36 -3.80 -6.78 -6.74
C LYS A 36 -2.61 -7.56 -6.20
N ARG A 37 -2.46 -8.83 -6.59
CA ARG A 37 -1.31 -9.67 -6.19
C ARG A 37 0.01 -9.14 -6.74
N ALA A 38 0.04 -8.71 -8.01
CA ALA A 38 1.23 -8.14 -8.62
C ALA A 38 1.67 -6.85 -7.91
N ARG A 39 0.72 -5.94 -7.65
CA ARG A 39 0.98 -4.70 -6.89
C ARG A 39 1.47 -5.01 -5.48
N LYS A 40 0.82 -5.94 -4.77
CA LYS A 40 1.25 -6.35 -3.43
C LYS A 40 2.69 -6.79 -3.42
N HIS A 41 3.06 -7.68 -4.35
CA HIS A 41 4.41 -8.21 -4.45
C HIS A 41 5.43 -7.09 -4.67
N PHE A 42 5.18 -6.19 -5.61
CA PHE A 42 6.05 -5.05 -5.89
C PHE A 42 6.24 -4.13 -4.67
N VAL A 43 5.14 -3.81 -3.98
CA VAL A 43 5.19 -2.95 -2.79
C VAL A 43 5.91 -3.67 -1.64
N GLU A 44 5.70 -4.97 -1.42
CA GLU A 44 6.42 -5.74 -0.39
C GLU A 44 7.94 -5.71 -0.62
N GLU A 45 8.39 -5.86 -1.87
CA GLU A 45 9.81 -5.74 -2.23
C GLU A 45 10.34 -4.32 -2.00
N ALA A 46 9.61 -3.29 -2.41
CA ALA A 46 10.00 -1.90 -2.18
C ALA A 46 10.13 -1.57 -0.68
N LEU A 47 9.16 -2.00 0.14
CA LEU A 47 9.20 -1.82 1.60
C LEU A 47 10.34 -2.62 2.24
N ALA A 48 10.65 -3.81 1.73
CA ALA A 48 11.79 -4.59 2.19
C ALA A 48 13.13 -3.89 1.89
N ASN A 49 13.30 -3.37 0.68
CA ASN A 49 14.48 -2.61 0.28
C ASN A 49 14.64 -1.35 1.15
N SER A 50 13.56 -0.61 1.37
CA SER A 50 13.55 0.56 2.22
C SER A 50 14.02 0.27 3.65
N ARG A 51 13.59 -0.87 4.23
CA ARG A 51 14.05 -1.32 5.55
C ARG A 51 15.53 -1.69 5.59
N ILE A 52 16.06 -2.26 4.51
CA ILE A 52 17.50 -2.58 4.40
C ILE A 52 18.32 -1.29 4.45
N GLU A 53 17.82 -0.21 3.86
CA GLU A 53 18.44 1.12 3.88
C GLU A 53 18.23 1.87 5.20
N GLY A 54 17.56 1.26 6.17
CA GLY A 54 17.28 1.84 7.49
C GLY A 54 16.08 2.80 7.49
N HIS A 55 15.35 2.92 6.39
CA HIS A 55 14.10 3.67 6.34
C HIS A 55 12.94 2.77 6.78
N VAL A 56 12.20 3.22 7.78
CA VAL A 56 10.99 2.54 8.25
C VAL A 56 9.79 3.37 7.82
N PRO A 57 8.98 2.88 6.86
CA PRO A 57 7.78 3.58 6.43
C PRO A 57 6.85 3.84 7.61
N SER A 58 6.24 5.02 7.63
CA SER A 58 5.24 5.37 8.64
C SER A 58 3.98 4.51 8.47
N LYS A 59 3.10 4.48 9.48
CA LYS A 59 1.80 3.81 9.36
C LYS A 59 0.95 4.41 8.24
N ALA A 60 1.07 5.71 7.99
CA ALA A 60 0.33 6.40 6.95
C ALA A 60 0.84 6.02 5.55
N ASP A 61 2.15 5.83 5.38
CA ASP A 61 2.71 5.34 4.10
C ASP A 61 2.20 3.95 3.77
N VAL A 62 2.16 3.07 4.77
CA VAL A 62 1.64 1.70 4.60
C VAL A 62 0.16 1.73 4.22
N ALA A 63 -0.63 2.63 4.80
CA ALA A 63 -2.04 2.78 4.47
C ALA A 63 -2.24 3.23 3.01
N ASP A 64 -1.45 4.21 2.55
CA ASP A 64 -1.49 4.65 1.15
C ASP A 64 -1.03 3.53 0.19
N TRP A 65 0.01 2.79 0.55
CA TRP A 65 0.42 1.62 -0.23
C TRP A 65 -0.65 0.52 -0.28
N ASN A 66 -1.37 0.27 0.81
CA ASN A 66 -2.51 -0.65 0.82
C ASN A 66 -3.66 -0.16 -0.07
N ALA A 67 -3.95 1.14 -0.07
CA ALA A 67 -4.96 1.73 -0.94
C ALA A 67 -4.58 1.54 -2.43
N TYR A 68 -3.30 1.71 -2.78
CA TYR A 68 -2.80 1.44 -4.13
C TYR A 68 -2.94 -0.03 -4.53
N VAL A 69 -2.52 -0.94 -3.66
CA VAL A 69 -2.57 -2.39 -3.89
C VAL A 69 -4.01 -2.85 -4.12
N ASN A 70 -4.97 -2.28 -3.40
CA ASN A 70 -6.39 -2.62 -3.52
C ASN A 70 -7.12 -1.86 -4.64
N GLY A 71 -6.43 -0.97 -5.36
CA GLY A 71 -6.99 -0.22 -6.48
C GLY A 71 -7.91 0.93 -6.07
N VAL A 72 -7.86 1.34 -4.80
CA VAL A 72 -8.56 2.52 -4.28
C VAL A 72 -7.93 3.80 -4.80
N GLN A 73 -6.62 3.78 -5.08
CA GLN A 73 -5.88 4.89 -5.68
C GLN A 73 -4.86 4.38 -6.71
N THR A 74 -4.44 5.30 -7.60
CA THR A 74 -3.39 5.08 -8.60
C THR A 74 -1.99 5.21 -7.98
N LEU A 75 -0.96 4.81 -8.74
CA LEU A 75 0.42 4.97 -8.29
C LEU A 75 0.77 6.46 -8.11
N ASP A 76 0.43 7.30 -9.08
CA ASP A 76 0.70 8.74 -9.06
C ASP A 76 0.08 9.44 -7.84
N GLU A 77 -1.17 9.09 -7.48
CA GLU A 77 -1.82 9.62 -6.28
C GLU A 77 -1.13 9.16 -4.99
N THR A 78 -0.64 7.93 -4.97
CA THR A 78 0.08 7.35 -3.83
C THR A 78 1.42 8.06 -3.63
N GLU A 79 2.18 8.21 -4.70
CA GLU A 79 3.47 8.91 -4.69
C GLU A 79 3.30 10.37 -4.27
N GLY A 80 2.31 11.07 -4.83
CA GLY A 80 2.00 12.44 -4.48
C GLY A 80 1.74 12.63 -2.98
N ARG A 81 0.97 11.73 -2.36
CA ARG A 81 0.66 11.78 -0.92
C ARG A 81 1.87 11.49 -0.05
N ILE A 82 2.67 10.48 -0.38
CA ILE A 82 3.88 10.13 0.36
C ILE A 82 4.89 11.27 0.30
N VAL A 83 5.13 11.82 -0.89
CA VAL A 83 6.04 12.96 -1.09
C VAL A 83 5.55 14.19 -0.34
N GLN A 84 4.24 14.49 -0.40
CA GLN A 84 3.66 15.61 0.31
C GLN A 84 3.85 15.48 1.83
N ARG A 85 3.68 14.27 2.41
CA ARG A 85 3.93 14.03 3.84
C ARG A 85 5.41 14.17 4.20
N ALA A 86 6.31 13.63 3.37
CA ALA A 86 7.74 13.80 3.57
C ALA A 86 8.17 15.29 3.56
N LEU A 87 7.55 16.12 2.72
CA LEU A 87 7.79 17.57 2.68
C LEU A 87 7.21 18.32 3.89
N GLN A 88 6.18 17.76 4.53
CA GLN A 88 5.54 18.34 5.73
C GLN A 88 6.24 17.92 7.04
N GLY A 89 7.22 17.01 6.98
CA GLY A 89 8.03 16.62 8.12
C GLY A 89 7.37 15.62 9.08
N ASP A 90 6.45 14.80 8.55
CA ASP A 90 5.84 13.66 9.25
C ASP A 90 6.79 12.45 9.28
#